data_AF-A0A3D4HNX1-F1
#
_entry.id   AF-A0A3D4HNX1-F1
#
_cell.length_a   1.000
_cell.length_b   1.000
_cell.length_c   1.000
_cell.angle_alpha   90.00
_cell.angle_beta   90.00
_cell.angle_gamma   90.00
#
_symmetry.space_group_name_H-M   'P 1'
#
loop_
_entity.id
_entity.type
_entity.pdbx_description
1 polymer ?
#
loop_
_entity_poly.entity_id
_entity_poly.type
_entity_poly.pdbx_seq_one_letter_code
_entity_poly.pdbx_strand_id
1 'polypeptide(L)'
;MLEKAKELQEIENVRNKTLYALYGAVEGLDISKIMKIMNSEFFIKEIAVDIPVYYSPLGEGNISKGYGMILFTDKNLYSGAIDQGIKRGKGIAFQLTESDGEQGYYYYQGDWNDDIPNGKGKTLEVVTKKAKDGGKSTFKIVTEGNFSNGTEMDSMMKYFYVNEEEVGRVSYTSRNGIPMPLNDENGQPLPTDGERYPIGVIVKNGEPTEDYYYVEPGTLWGVKPFVPCYNQPVIK
;
A
#
# COMPACT_ATOMS: atom_id res chain seq x y z
N MET A 1 -34.45 -0.42 30.61
CA MET A 1 -33.64 -1.64 30.42
C MET A 1 -33.88 -2.26 29.05
N LEU A 2 -35.14 -2.50 28.63
CA LEU A 2 -35.43 -3.07 27.30
C LEU A 2 -35.03 -2.17 26.13
N GLU A 3 -35.21 -0.85 26.26
CA GLU A 3 -34.87 0.14 25.22
C GLU A 3 -33.36 0.21 24.96
N LYS A 4 -32.55 0.36 26.03
CA LYS A 4 -31.09 0.28 25.97
C LYS A 4 -30.57 -1.04 25.37
N ALA A 5 -31.23 -2.17 25.65
CA ALA A 5 -30.85 -3.45 25.07
C ALA A 5 -31.13 -3.52 23.55
N LYS A 6 -32.21 -2.91 23.09
CA LYS A 6 -32.53 -2.81 21.65
C LYS A 6 -31.55 -1.88 20.93
N GLU A 7 -31.22 -0.74 21.52
CA GLU A 7 -30.22 0.20 20.97
C GLU A 7 -28.86 -0.48 20.80
N LEU A 8 -28.39 -1.22 21.80
CA LEU A 8 -27.14 -1.98 21.72
C LEU A 8 -27.20 -3.04 20.61
N GLN A 9 -28.32 -3.72 20.46
CA GLN A 9 -28.51 -4.71 19.38
C GLN A 9 -28.51 -4.06 18.00
N GLU A 10 -29.10 -2.88 17.85
CA GLU A 10 -29.09 -2.12 16.60
C GLU A 10 -27.67 -1.66 16.25
N ILE A 11 -26.92 -1.12 17.20
CA ILE A 11 -25.51 -0.74 17.02
C ILE A 11 -24.69 -1.95 16.58
N GLU A 12 -24.83 -3.08 17.25
CA GLU A 12 -24.11 -4.32 16.92
C GLU A 12 -24.45 -4.83 15.51
N ASN A 13 -25.72 -4.73 15.10
CA ASN A 13 -26.13 -5.09 13.73
C ASN A 13 -25.51 -4.16 12.68
N VAL A 14 -25.45 -2.85 12.94
CA VAL A 14 -24.82 -1.88 12.03
C VAL A 14 -23.30 -2.08 11.99
N ARG A 15 -22.68 -2.38 13.14
CA ARG A 15 -21.26 -2.74 13.26
C ARG A 15 -20.91 -3.92 12.36
N ASN A 16 -21.63 -5.02 12.49
CA ASN A 16 -21.39 -6.23 11.68
C ASN A 16 -21.58 -6.00 10.18
N LYS A 17 -22.61 -5.23 9.78
CA LYS A 17 -22.81 -4.83 8.38
C LYS A 17 -21.67 -3.97 7.85
N THR A 18 -21.19 -3.04 8.66
CA THR A 18 -20.09 -2.13 8.30
C THR A 18 -18.78 -2.90 8.11
N LEU A 19 -18.46 -3.81 9.04
CA LEU A 19 -17.26 -4.65 8.96
C LEU A 19 -17.32 -5.61 7.76
N TYR A 20 -18.47 -6.23 7.49
CA TYR A 20 -18.65 -7.05 6.29
C TYR A 20 -18.48 -6.25 5.00
N ALA A 21 -19.05 -5.05 4.95
CA ALA A 21 -18.92 -4.16 3.79
C ALA A 21 -17.49 -3.70 3.57
N LEU A 22 -16.74 -3.41 4.64
CA LEU A 22 -15.33 -3.05 4.59
C LEU A 22 -14.48 -4.24 4.14
N TYR A 23 -14.69 -5.42 4.73
CA TYR A 23 -14.00 -6.66 4.35
C TYR A 23 -14.09 -6.92 2.84
N GLY A 24 -15.31 -6.93 2.29
CA GLY A 24 -15.52 -7.15 0.85
C GLY A 24 -14.98 -6.01 -0.02
N ALA A 25 -14.97 -4.76 0.47
CA ALA A 25 -14.37 -3.65 -0.25
C ALA A 25 -12.84 -3.79 -0.34
N VAL A 26 -12.19 -4.24 0.73
CA VAL A 26 -10.74 -4.49 0.75
C VAL A 26 -10.37 -5.66 -0.16
N GLU A 27 -11.09 -6.79 -0.09
CA GLU A 27 -10.84 -7.94 -0.98
C GLU A 27 -10.99 -7.58 -2.46
N GLY A 28 -11.98 -6.76 -2.79
CA GLY A 28 -12.21 -6.26 -4.14
C GLY A 28 -11.35 -5.06 -4.55
N LEU A 29 -10.51 -4.53 -3.64
CA LEU A 29 -9.79 -3.26 -3.81
C LEU A 29 -10.69 -2.10 -4.29
N ASP A 30 -11.93 -2.04 -3.79
CA ASP A 30 -12.86 -0.93 -4.01
C ASP A 30 -12.47 0.27 -3.14
N ILE A 31 -11.44 1.00 -3.58
CA ILE A 31 -10.82 2.09 -2.83
C ILE A 31 -11.84 3.14 -2.39
N SER A 32 -12.75 3.54 -3.30
CA SER A 32 -13.79 4.53 -3.02
C SER A 32 -14.69 4.08 -1.87
N LYS A 33 -15.06 2.80 -1.83
CA LYS A 33 -15.89 2.24 -0.75
C LYS A 33 -15.09 2.08 0.55
N ILE A 34 -13.83 1.65 0.49
CA ILE A 34 -12.95 1.56 1.67
C ILE A 34 -12.85 2.94 2.34
N MET A 35 -12.48 3.98 1.58
CA MET A 35 -12.35 5.35 2.08
C MET A 35 -13.67 5.87 2.64
N LYS A 36 -14.78 5.65 1.93
CA LYS A 36 -16.12 6.05 2.41
C LYS A 36 -16.47 5.43 3.75
N ILE A 37 -16.18 4.14 3.94
CA ILE A 37 -16.49 3.44 5.20
C ILE A 37 -15.56 3.93 6.32
N MET A 38 -14.25 3.95 6.10
CA MET A 38 -13.27 4.32 7.13
C MET A 38 -13.39 5.79 7.57
N ASN A 39 -13.83 6.68 6.69
CA ASN A 39 -14.09 8.09 7.02
C ASN A 39 -15.50 8.33 7.60
N SER A 40 -16.35 7.30 7.69
CA SER A 40 -17.71 7.49 8.19
C SER A 40 -17.72 7.73 9.70
N GLU A 41 -18.64 8.59 10.16
CA GLU A 41 -18.79 8.88 11.58
C GLU A 41 -19.06 7.62 12.41
N PHE A 42 -19.87 6.70 11.88
CA PHE A 42 -20.15 5.41 12.54
C PHE A 42 -18.87 4.58 12.70
N PHE A 43 -18.04 4.45 11.65
CA PHE A 43 -16.78 3.71 11.77
C PHE A 43 -15.87 4.35 12.83
N ILE A 44 -15.70 5.67 12.81
CA ILE A 44 -14.81 6.37 13.73
C ILE A 44 -15.29 6.26 15.18
N LYS A 45 -16.59 6.41 15.44
CA LYS A 45 -17.15 6.46 16.79
C LYS A 45 -17.51 5.11 17.39
N GLU A 46 -17.93 4.15 16.56
CA GLU A 46 -18.50 2.88 17.02
C GLU A 46 -17.65 1.66 16.68
N ILE A 47 -16.62 1.79 15.82
CA ILE A 47 -15.72 0.69 15.45
C ILE A 47 -14.29 0.98 15.86
N ALA A 48 -13.76 2.14 15.46
CA ALA A 48 -12.36 2.48 15.67
C ALA A 48 -11.98 2.70 17.14
N VAL A 49 -12.97 2.87 18.02
CA VAL A 49 -12.77 2.97 19.47
C VAL A 49 -12.35 1.65 20.13
N ASP A 50 -12.59 0.50 19.47
CA ASP A 50 -12.32 -0.84 20.01
C ASP A 50 -11.11 -1.51 19.38
N ILE A 51 -10.20 -0.74 18.81
CA ILE A 51 -9.05 -1.26 18.08
C ILE A 51 -8.04 -1.93 19.04
N PRO A 52 -7.44 -3.09 18.69
CA PRO A 52 -7.59 -3.79 17.41
C PRO A 52 -8.90 -4.55 17.27
N VAL A 53 -9.50 -4.46 16.08
CA VAL A 53 -10.72 -5.21 15.74
C VAL A 53 -10.37 -6.38 14.85
N TYR A 54 -10.79 -7.58 15.25
CA TYR A 54 -10.62 -8.81 14.50
C TYR A 54 -11.96 -9.24 13.92
N TYR A 55 -12.02 -9.36 12.60
CA TYR A 55 -13.23 -9.71 11.87
C TYR A 55 -13.02 -10.97 11.04
N SER A 56 -13.97 -11.89 11.14
CA SER A 56 -14.06 -13.08 10.29
C SER A 56 -15.41 -13.10 9.60
N PRO A 57 -15.49 -13.27 8.28
CA PRO A 57 -16.76 -13.45 7.57
C PRO A 57 -17.47 -14.76 7.99
N LEU A 58 -16.78 -15.69 8.65
CA LEU A 58 -17.32 -16.95 9.15
C LEU A 58 -17.89 -16.86 10.58
N GLY A 59 -17.89 -15.68 11.19
CA GLY A 59 -18.41 -15.42 12.55
C GLY A 59 -17.32 -15.36 13.62
N GLU A 60 -17.71 -14.88 14.82
CA GLU A 60 -16.82 -14.75 15.98
C GLU A 60 -16.26 -16.12 16.42
N GLY A 61 -14.96 -16.17 16.69
CA GLY A 61 -14.37 -17.28 17.43
C GLY A 61 -13.13 -17.91 16.81
N ASN A 62 -12.76 -17.63 15.55
CA ASN A 62 -11.49 -18.15 15.06
C ASN A 62 -10.87 -17.38 13.89
N ILE A 63 -10.44 -16.14 14.12
CA ILE A 63 -9.47 -15.50 13.19
C ILE A 63 -8.11 -16.18 13.23
N SER A 64 -7.88 -17.16 14.12
CA SER A 64 -6.61 -17.88 14.18
C SER A 64 -6.40 -18.78 12.97
N LYS A 65 -7.41 -19.02 12.12
CA LYS A 65 -7.24 -19.82 10.91
C LYS A 65 -8.29 -19.47 9.86
N GLY A 66 -7.85 -19.15 8.64
CA GLY A 66 -8.72 -18.87 7.50
C GLY A 66 -8.48 -17.50 6.90
N TYR A 67 -9.51 -16.89 6.33
CA TYR A 67 -9.47 -15.51 5.84
C TYR A 67 -10.15 -14.59 6.86
N GLY A 68 -9.54 -13.45 7.14
CA GLY A 68 -10.07 -12.47 8.07
C GLY A 68 -9.50 -11.08 7.83
N MET A 69 -10.03 -10.12 8.56
CA MET A 69 -9.57 -8.73 8.55
C MET A 69 -9.19 -8.29 9.96
N ILE A 70 -8.11 -7.53 10.06
CA ILE A 70 -7.58 -6.95 11.29
C ILE A 70 -7.51 -5.44 11.08
N LEU A 71 -8.22 -4.67 11.90
CA LEU A 71 -8.07 -3.22 11.98
C LEU A 71 -7.02 -2.92 13.06
N PHE A 72 -5.89 -2.30 12.73
CA PHE A 72 -4.87 -1.94 13.72
C PHE A 72 -4.97 -0.48 14.18
N THR A 73 -5.56 0.39 13.37
CA THR A 73 -5.92 1.78 13.65
C THR A 73 -7.13 2.16 12.80
N ASP A 74 -7.68 3.35 13.06
CA ASP A 74 -8.73 3.97 12.25
C ASP A 74 -8.30 4.22 10.79
N LYS A 75 -7.00 4.13 10.51
CA LYS A 75 -6.38 4.41 9.21
C LYS A 75 -5.68 3.21 8.60
N ASN A 76 -5.53 2.08 9.28
CA ASN A 76 -4.81 0.94 8.72
C ASN A 76 -5.47 -0.41 9.04
N LEU A 77 -5.35 -1.32 8.08
CA LEU A 77 -5.93 -2.65 8.20
C LEU A 77 -5.15 -3.68 7.39
N TYR A 78 -5.38 -4.94 7.72
CA TYR A 78 -5.03 -6.09 6.91
C TYR A 78 -6.29 -6.90 6.60
N SER A 79 -6.42 -7.43 5.39
CA SER A 79 -7.41 -8.45 5.04
C SER A 79 -6.75 -9.55 4.22
N GLY A 80 -6.88 -10.80 4.65
CA GLY A 80 -6.25 -11.92 3.95
C GLY A 80 -6.16 -13.19 4.79
N ALA A 81 -5.30 -14.09 4.34
CA ALA A 81 -5.08 -15.37 4.99
C ALA A 81 -4.33 -15.21 6.32
N ILE A 82 -4.83 -15.91 7.34
CA ILE A 82 -4.29 -15.97 8.69
C ILE A 82 -4.20 -17.45 9.08
N ASP A 83 -3.04 -17.86 9.59
CA ASP A 83 -2.79 -19.21 10.11
C ASP A 83 -2.10 -19.11 11.46
N GLN A 84 -2.69 -19.75 12.47
CA GLN A 84 -2.31 -19.65 13.88
C GLN A 84 -2.21 -18.21 14.41
N GLY A 85 -3.07 -17.32 13.89
CA GLY A 85 -3.09 -15.90 14.26
C GLY A 85 -2.01 -15.05 13.58
N ILE A 86 -1.26 -15.63 12.64
CA ILE A 86 -0.16 -14.99 11.91
C ILE A 86 -0.58 -14.81 10.45
N LYS A 87 -0.29 -13.66 9.84
CA LYS A 87 -0.54 -13.43 8.41
C LYS A 87 0.36 -14.34 7.59
N ARG A 88 -0.24 -15.25 6.82
CA ARG A 88 0.47 -16.24 6.01
C ARG A 88 -0.37 -16.58 4.78
N GLY A 89 0.24 -16.51 3.59
CA GLY A 89 -0.45 -16.68 2.31
C GLY A 89 -0.77 -15.33 1.66
N LYS A 90 -1.88 -15.23 0.93
CA LYS A 90 -2.25 -13.99 0.22
C LYS A 90 -2.99 -13.02 1.14
N GLY A 91 -2.68 -11.74 1.03
CA GLY A 91 -3.38 -10.69 1.77
C GLY A 91 -3.10 -9.29 1.28
N ILE A 92 -3.92 -8.36 1.77
CA ILE A 92 -3.90 -6.94 1.46
C ILE A 92 -3.69 -6.17 2.76
N ALA A 93 -2.61 -5.39 2.85
CA ALA A 93 -2.47 -4.34 3.86
C ALA A 93 -2.87 -3.01 3.23
N PHE A 94 -3.80 -2.29 3.85
CA PHE A 94 -4.29 -1.00 3.37
C PHE A 94 -4.08 0.06 4.45
N GLN A 95 -3.71 1.27 4.02
CA GLN A 95 -3.50 2.41 4.88
C GLN A 95 -4.03 3.69 4.22
N LEU A 96 -4.85 4.45 4.94
CA LEU A 96 -5.15 5.84 4.64
C LEU A 96 -3.93 6.70 4.98
N THR A 97 -3.54 7.56 4.05
CA THR A 97 -2.43 8.50 4.24
C THR A 97 -2.94 9.93 4.13
N GLU A 98 -2.17 10.89 4.61
CA GLU A 98 -2.47 12.32 4.44
C GLU A 98 -1.19 13.02 3.97
N SER A 99 -1.33 13.91 2.98
CA SER A 99 -0.25 14.75 2.45
C SER A 99 -0.83 16.11 2.08
N ASP A 100 -0.21 17.21 2.51
CA ASP A 100 -0.67 18.58 2.23
C ASP A 100 -2.15 18.84 2.62
N GLY A 101 -2.63 18.17 3.67
CA GLY A 101 -4.02 18.24 4.11
C GLY A 101 -5.01 17.56 3.16
N GLU A 102 -4.54 16.78 2.19
CA GLU A 102 -5.34 15.94 1.31
C GLU A 102 -5.15 14.47 1.67
N GLN A 103 -6.24 13.72 1.60
CA GLN A 103 -6.23 12.29 1.88
C GLN A 103 -5.67 11.53 0.68
N GLY A 104 -4.70 10.67 0.95
CA GLY A 104 -4.18 9.66 0.04
C GLY A 104 -4.42 8.25 0.59
N TYR A 105 -3.86 7.26 -0.09
CA TYR A 105 -3.87 5.90 0.40
C TYR A 105 -2.67 5.13 -0.11
N TYR A 106 -2.34 4.08 0.63
CA TYR A 106 -1.33 3.11 0.29
C TYR A 106 -1.90 1.71 0.48
N TYR A 107 -1.55 0.78 -0.40
CA TYR A 107 -1.74 -0.64 -0.10
C TYR A 107 -0.60 -1.51 -0.60
N TYR A 108 -0.45 -2.65 0.04
CA TYR A 108 0.28 -3.80 -0.48
C TYR A 108 -0.69 -4.96 -0.67
N GLN A 109 -0.66 -5.61 -1.83
CA GLN A 109 -1.35 -6.85 -2.14
C GLN A 109 -0.32 -7.89 -2.55
N GLY A 110 -0.23 -9.00 -1.84
CA GLY A 110 0.76 -10.03 -2.18
C GLY A 110 0.86 -11.17 -1.20
N ASP A 111 2.00 -11.85 -1.27
CA ASP A 111 2.38 -12.95 -0.39
C ASP A 111 2.88 -12.46 0.97
N TRP A 112 2.43 -13.13 2.01
CA TRP A 112 2.82 -12.94 3.40
C TRP A 112 3.39 -14.24 3.95
N ASN A 113 4.45 -14.12 4.72
CA ASN A 113 4.98 -15.21 5.52
C ASN A 113 5.41 -14.65 6.88
N ASP A 114 4.91 -15.26 7.95
CA ASP A 114 5.26 -14.90 9.33
C ASP A 114 5.08 -13.40 9.63
N ASP A 115 3.89 -12.89 9.31
CA ASP A 115 3.49 -11.49 9.48
C ASP A 115 4.19 -10.45 8.59
N ILE A 116 5.07 -10.90 7.69
CA ILE A 116 5.92 -10.05 6.85
C ILE A 116 5.64 -10.31 5.36
N PRO A 117 5.58 -9.27 4.50
CA PRO A 117 5.50 -9.42 3.06
C PRO A 117 6.69 -10.21 2.51
N ASN A 118 6.44 -11.33 1.85
CA ASN A 118 7.49 -12.24 1.40
C ASN A 118 7.00 -13.09 0.21
N GLY A 119 7.53 -12.81 -0.97
CA GLY A 119 7.09 -13.39 -2.24
C GLY A 119 6.57 -12.32 -3.20
N LYS A 120 5.70 -12.73 -4.13
CA LYS A 120 5.20 -11.83 -5.18
C LYS A 120 4.19 -10.85 -4.59
N GLY A 121 4.30 -9.59 -4.99
CA GLY A 121 3.31 -8.59 -4.59
C GLY A 121 3.33 -7.33 -5.43
N LYS A 122 2.42 -6.44 -5.04
CA LYS A 122 2.21 -5.13 -5.65
C LYS A 122 1.96 -4.12 -4.54
N THR A 123 2.65 -2.99 -4.58
CA THR A 123 2.32 -1.80 -3.82
C THR A 123 1.66 -0.77 -4.72
N LEU A 124 0.78 0.04 -4.14
CA LEU A 124 0.22 1.22 -4.79
C LEU A 124 0.17 2.34 -3.76
N GLU A 125 0.66 3.51 -4.14
CA GLU A 125 0.61 4.73 -3.35
C GLU A 125 -0.07 5.83 -4.17
N VAL A 126 -1.05 6.50 -3.57
CA VAL A 126 -1.68 7.69 -4.13
C VAL A 126 -1.51 8.86 -3.19
N VAL A 127 -0.97 9.95 -3.72
CA VAL A 127 -0.87 11.24 -3.03
C VAL A 127 -1.51 12.32 -3.89
N THR A 128 -2.30 13.17 -3.26
CA THR A 128 -2.86 14.36 -3.91
C THR A 128 -2.05 15.56 -3.44
N LYS A 129 -1.54 16.36 -4.38
CA LYS A 129 -0.84 17.61 -4.08
C LYS A 129 -1.66 18.79 -4.57
N LYS A 130 -1.69 19.85 -3.76
CA LYS A 130 -2.22 21.16 -4.16
C LYS A 130 -1.10 22.02 -4.73
N ALA A 131 -1.30 22.52 -5.93
CA ALA A 131 -0.49 23.57 -6.50
C ALA A 131 -0.79 24.92 -5.80
N LYS A 132 0.15 25.86 -5.92
CA LYS A 132 0.05 27.19 -5.29
C LYS A 132 -1.13 28.03 -5.80
N ASP A 133 -1.61 27.74 -7.01
CA ASP A 133 -2.75 28.37 -7.66
C ASP A 133 -4.10 27.72 -7.27
N GLY A 134 -4.09 26.69 -6.41
CA GLY A 134 -5.27 25.95 -6.00
C GLY A 134 -5.61 24.75 -6.89
N GLY A 135 -4.87 24.52 -7.97
CA GLY A 135 -4.98 23.29 -8.78
C GLY A 135 -4.65 22.05 -7.95
N LYS A 136 -5.27 20.91 -8.26
CA LYS A 136 -4.95 19.62 -7.64
C LYS A 136 -4.37 18.67 -8.66
N SER A 137 -3.38 17.89 -8.26
CA SER A 137 -2.85 16.79 -9.07
C SER A 137 -2.69 15.54 -8.23
N THR A 138 -3.15 14.43 -8.78
CA THR A 138 -3.04 13.11 -8.15
C THR A 138 -1.82 12.40 -8.73
N PHE A 139 -0.92 11.99 -7.86
CA PHE A 139 0.24 11.18 -8.23
C PHE A 139 0.01 9.78 -7.71
N LYS A 140 0.13 8.79 -8.61
CA LYS A 140 -0.01 7.38 -8.27
C LYS A 140 1.27 6.64 -8.68
N ILE A 141 1.84 5.91 -7.72
CA ILE A 141 3.00 5.04 -7.96
C ILE A 141 2.55 3.61 -7.73
N VAL A 142 2.79 2.76 -8.72
CA VAL A 142 2.57 1.32 -8.61
C VAL A 142 3.93 0.64 -8.67
N THR A 143 4.24 -0.24 -7.71
CA THR A 143 5.45 -1.08 -7.78
C THR A 143 5.06 -2.54 -7.70
N GLU A 144 5.56 -3.37 -8.59
CA GLU A 144 5.33 -4.82 -8.60
C GLU A 144 6.64 -5.58 -8.74
N GLY A 145 6.70 -6.76 -8.15
CA GLY A 145 7.89 -7.60 -8.18
C GLY A 145 7.90 -8.60 -7.02
N ASN A 146 9.11 -9.01 -6.64
CA ASN A 146 9.33 -9.90 -5.51
C ASN A 146 9.70 -9.10 -4.26
N PHE A 147 9.27 -9.58 -3.10
CA PHE A 147 9.57 -9.00 -1.81
C PHE A 147 10.23 -10.04 -0.93
N SER A 148 11.24 -9.67 -0.17
CA SER A 148 11.86 -10.52 0.85
C SER A 148 11.96 -9.74 2.16
N ASN A 149 11.41 -10.32 3.23
CA ASN A 149 11.35 -9.70 4.55
C ASN A 149 10.82 -8.25 4.53
N GLY A 150 9.78 -8.00 3.73
CA GLY A 150 9.16 -6.67 3.59
C GLY A 150 9.89 -5.72 2.64
N THR A 151 11.05 -6.08 2.10
CA THR A 151 11.85 -5.23 1.20
C THR A 151 11.76 -5.67 -0.26
N GLU A 152 11.92 -4.75 -1.20
CA GLU A 152 11.96 -5.09 -2.63
C GLU A 152 13.18 -6.00 -2.96
N MET A 153 13.00 -6.97 -3.84
CA MET A 153 14.02 -7.97 -4.16
C MET A 153 13.95 -8.38 -5.64
N ASP A 154 15.13 -8.65 -6.21
CA ASP A 154 15.31 -9.07 -7.59
C ASP A 154 14.71 -8.06 -8.57
N SER A 155 14.05 -8.53 -9.63
CA SER A 155 13.45 -7.68 -10.66
C SER A 155 12.19 -6.99 -10.14
N MET A 156 12.18 -5.67 -10.27
CA MET A 156 11.07 -4.80 -9.91
C MET A 156 10.62 -3.98 -11.12
N MET A 157 9.34 -3.65 -11.15
CA MET A 157 8.77 -2.70 -12.10
C MET A 157 8.04 -1.61 -11.32
N LYS A 158 8.32 -0.34 -11.64
CA LYS A 158 7.66 0.82 -11.04
C LYS A 158 7.01 1.66 -12.14
N TYR A 159 5.73 1.98 -11.96
CA TYR A 159 4.91 2.77 -12.87
C TYR A 159 4.52 4.08 -12.18
N PHE A 160 4.55 5.16 -12.94
CA PHE A 160 4.26 6.51 -12.47
C PHE A 160 3.05 7.05 -13.23
N TYR A 161 2.08 7.54 -12.49
CA TYR A 161 0.86 8.12 -13.04
C TYR A 161 0.63 9.53 -12.50
N VAL A 162 0.15 10.41 -13.36
CA VAL A 162 -0.36 11.74 -13.01
C VAL A 162 -1.78 11.85 -13.51
N ASN A 163 -2.74 12.12 -12.61
CA ASN A 163 -4.17 12.22 -12.94
C ASN A 163 -4.69 11.02 -13.75
N GLU A 164 -4.33 9.80 -13.31
CA GLU A 164 -4.65 8.51 -13.95
C GLU A 164 -3.96 8.22 -15.29
N GLU A 165 -3.20 9.16 -15.87
CA GLU A 165 -2.39 8.93 -17.07
C GLU A 165 -1.00 8.40 -16.71
N GLU A 166 -0.54 7.33 -17.36
CA GLU A 166 0.82 6.81 -17.18
C GLU A 166 1.83 7.78 -17.80
N VAL A 167 2.69 8.37 -16.97
CA VAL A 167 3.72 9.31 -17.43
C VAL A 167 5.09 8.64 -17.61
N GLY A 168 5.22 7.38 -17.18
CA GLY A 168 6.38 6.55 -17.44
C GLY A 168 6.45 5.33 -16.53
N ARG A 169 7.38 4.44 -16.84
CA ARG A 169 7.70 3.27 -16.02
C ARG A 169 9.19 2.95 -16.09
N VAL A 170 9.68 2.20 -15.10
CA VAL A 170 11.08 1.77 -15.02
C VAL A 170 11.15 0.33 -14.51
N SER A 171 11.98 -0.47 -15.19
CA SER A 171 12.42 -1.79 -14.71
C SER A 171 13.79 -1.64 -14.07
N TYR A 172 14.00 -2.27 -12.91
CA TYR A 172 15.25 -2.22 -12.16
C TYR A 172 15.42 -3.48 -11.33
N THR A 173 16.62 -3.67 -10.79
CA THR A 173 16.90 -4.74 -9.80
C THR A 173 17.08 -4.14 -8.42
N SER A 174 16.60 -4.82 -7.39
CA SER A 174 16.79 -4.46 -5.99
C SER A 174 17.38 -5.62 -5.19
N ARG A 175 18.15 -5.33 -4.15
CA ARG A 175 18.67 -6.33 -3.21
C ARG A 175 18.46 -5.87 -1.79
N ASN A 176 17.63 -6.61 -1.04
CA ASN A 176 17.22 -6.25 0.33
C ASN A 176 16.68 -4.82 0.40
N GLY A 177 15.89 -4.41 -0.60
CA GLY A 177 15.29 -3.08 -0.70
C GLY A 177 16.21 -2.00 -1.26
N ILE A 178 17.50 -2.28 -1.52
CA ILE A 178 18.42 -1.31 -2.10
C ILE A 178 18.41 -1.45 -3.63
N PRO A 179 17.96 -0.42 -4.36
CA PRO A 179 18.00 -0.42 -5.83
C PRO A 179 19.44 -0.52 -6.33
N MET A 180 19.70 -1.41 -7.28
CA MET A 180 21.03 -1.64 -7.84
C MET A 180 21.31 -0.65 -8.97
N PRO A 181 22.55 -0.13 -9.09
CA PRO A 181 22.92 0.74 -10.19
C PRO A 181 22.81 0.01 -11.54
N LEU A 182 22.38 0.75 -12.55
CA LEU A 182 22.36 0.30 -13.93
C LEU A 182 23.79 0.33 -14.50
N ASN A 183 24.19 -0.77 -15.13
CA ASN A 183 25.48 -0.90 -15.78
C ASN A 183 25.34 -0.83 -17.30
N ASP A 184 26.41 -0.39 -17.97
CA ASP A 184 26.56 -0.45 -19.41
C ASP A 184 26.78 -1.90 -19.91
N GLU A 185 26.91 -2.06 -21.23
CA GLU A 185 27.13 -3.35 -21.88
C GLU A 185 28.43 -4.05 -21.43
N ASN A 186 29.39 -3.30 -20.88
CA ASN A 186 30.66 -3.82 -20.37
C ASN A 186 30.61 -4.11 -18.85
N GLY A 187 29.44 -3.93 -18.22
CA GLY A 187 29.25 -4.12 -16.78
C GLY A 187 29.78 -2.98 -15.92
N GLN A 188 30.09 -1.82 -16.50
CA GLN A 188 30.50 -0.62 -15.76
C GLN A 188 29.27 0.21 -15.36
N PRO A 189 29.22 0.78 -14.14
CA PRO A 189 28.13 1.66 -13.74
C PRO A 189 27.99 2.86 -14.68
N LEU A 190 26.75 3.22 -15.01
CA LEU A 190 26.46 4.43 -15.77
C LEU A 190 26.78 5.71 -14.96
N PRO A 191 26.99 6.86 -15.63
CA PRO A 191 27.29 8.13 -14.96
C PRO A 191 26.23 8.52 -13.92
N THR A 192 26.69 9.13 -12.83
CA THR A 192 25.81 9.69 -11.79
C THR A 192 25.32 11.09 -12.17
N ASP A 193 24.20 11.50 -11.57
CA ASP A 193 23.70 12.88 -11.61
C ASP A 193 23.80 13.49 -10.20
N GLY A 194 24.91 14.19 -9.95
CA GLY A 194 25.33 14.57 -8.61
C GLY A 194 25.69 13.32 -7.79
N GLU A 195 25.08 13.19 -6.61
CA GLU A 195 25.22 12.01 -5.75
C GLU A 195 24.30 10.85 -6.17
N ARG A 196 23.35 11.10 -7.07
CA ARG A 196 22.33 10.11 -7.46
C ARG A 196 22.85 9.17 -8.52
N TYR A 197 22.42 7.91 -8.47
CA TYR A 197 22.80 6.89 -9.44
C TYR A 197 21.59 6.37 -10.23
N PRO A 198 21.76 6.04 -11.52
CA PRO A 198 20.68 5.51 -12.36
C PRO A 198 20.42 4.04 -12.03
N ILE A 199 19.15 3.62 -12.04
CA ILE A 199 18.76 2.22 -11.76
C ILE A 199 18.00 1.53 -12.90
N GLY A 200 17.60 2.30 -13.90
CA GLY A 200 16.83 1.81 -15.04
C GLY A 200 16.52 2.92 -16.04
N VAL A 201 16.27 2.54 -17.29
CA VAL A 201 15.83 3.45 -18.36
C VAL A 201 14.34 3.74 -18.19
N ILE A 202 13.94 5.00 -18.35
CA ILE A 202 12.53 5.39 -18.33
C ILE A 202 11.89 4.95 -19.65
N VAL A 203 10.74 4.29 -19.57
CA VAL A 203 9.94 3.89 -20.73
C VAL A 203 8.67 4.73 -20.75
N LYS A 204 8.33 5.30 -21.91
CA LYS A 204 7.09 6.07 -22.15
C LYS A 204 6.41 5.55 -23.41
N ASN A 205 5.09 5.32 -23.36
CA ASN A 205 4.32 4.81 -24.48
C ASN A 205 4.89 3.51 -25.12
N GLY A 206 5.51 2.66 -24.30
CA GLY A 206 6.13 1.42 -24.74
C GLY A 206 7.57 1.53 -25.24
N GLU A 207 8.09 2.74 -25.45
CA GLU A 207 9.42 2.98 -26.00
C GLU A 207 10.40 3.46 -24.91
N PRO A 208 11.63 2.92 -24.86
CA PRO A 208 12.69 3.47 -24.01
C PRO A 208 13.01 4.92 -24.37
N THR A 209 13.19 5.79 -23.38
CA THR A 209 13.69 7.15 -23.56
C THR A 209 15.21 7.20 -23.40
N GLU A 210 15.80 8.38 -23.62
CA GLU A 210 17.22 8.64 -23.31
C GLU A 210 17.44 9.00 -21.83
N ASP A 211 16.38 9.00 -21.01
CA ASP A 211 16.42 9.37 -19.60
C ASP A 211 16.49 8.14 -18.70
N TYR A 212 17.16 8.30 -17.56
CA TYR A 212 17.25 7.28 -16.52
C TYR A 212 16.45 7.69 -15.27
N TYR A 213 15.99 6.69 -14.53
CA TYR A 213 15.47 6.90 -13.19
C TYR A 213 16.63 6.90 -12.20
N TYR A 214 16.86 8.05 -11.56
CA TYR A 214 17.95 8.25 -10.60
C TYR A 214 17.43 8.16 -9.16
N VAL A 215 18.24 7.57 -8.28
CA VAL A 215 17.94 7.45 -6.85
C VAL A 215 19.09 7.95 -5.99
N GLU A 216 18.75 8.41 -4.77
CA GLU A 216 19.72 8.86 -3.79
C GLU A 216 20.48 7.68 -3.16
N PRO A 217 21.77 7.85 -2.79
CA PRO A 217 22.47 6.89 -1.94
C PRO A 217 21.74 6.64 -0.62
N GLY A 218 21.72 5.39 -0.18
CA GLY A 218 21.02 5.00 1.06
C GLY A 218 19.50 4.82 0.91
N THR A 219 18.96 4.94 -0.31
CA THR A 219 17.56 4.60 -0.60
C THR A 219 17.26 3.15 -0.22
N LEU A 220 16.17 2.95 0.52
CA LEU A 220 15.65 1.65 0.91
C LEU A 220 14.14 1.60 0.59
N TRP A 221 13.72 0.63 -0.21
CA TRP A 221 12.34 0.45 -0.62
C TRP A 221 11.75 -0.90 -0.20
N GLY A 222 10.44 -0.90 0.02
CA GLY A 222 9.70 -2.06 0.45
C GLY A 222 8.26 -1.70 0.80
N VAL A 223 7.62 -2.61 1.53
CA VAL A 223 6.23 -2.48 1.95
C VAL A 223 6.14 -1.64 3.24
N LYS A 224 5.28 -0.63 3.28
CA LYS A 224 4.99 0.11 4.52
C LYS A 224 4.24 -0.78 5.51
N PRO A 225 4.50 -0.72 6.83
CA PRO A 225 5.48 0.14 7.50
C PRO A 225 6.88 -0.51 7.64
N PHE A 226 7.12 -1.68 7.06
CA PHE A 226 8.37 -2.45 7.22
C PHE A 226 9.60 -1.71 6.71
N VAL A 227 9.41 -0.72 5.84
CA VAL A 227 10.45 0.22 5.42
C VAL A 227 9.99 1.65 5.67
N PRO A 228 10.73 2.46 6.48
CA PRO A 228 10.44 3.88 6.64
C PRO A 228 10.69 4.62 5.33
N CYS A 229 9.77 5.49 4.89
CA CYS A 229 9.99 6.34 3.73
C CYS A 229 11.13 7.33 4.01
N TYR A 230 12.29 7.14 3.38
CA TYR A 230 13.29 8.18 3.21
C TYR A 230 13.25 8.66 1.75
N ASN A 231 13.00 9.95 1.56
CA ASN A 231 13.12 10.71 0.30
C ASN A 231 12.42 10.09 -0.93
N GLN A 232 11.17 10.51 -1.20
CA GLN A 232 10.61 10.35 -2.54
C GLN A 232 11.33 11.32 -3.49
N PRO A 233 11.93 10.85 -4.61
CA PRO A 233 12.50 11.74 -5.59
C PRO A 233 11.38 12.58 -6.23
N VAL A 234 11.61 13.89 -6.28
CA VAL A 234 10.75 14.83 -7.01
C VAL A 234 11.00 14.60 -8.49
N ILE A 235 10.00 14.06 -9.20
CA ILE A 235 9.95 14.17 -10.66
C ILE A 235 9.76 15.66 -10.94
N LYS A 236 10.82 16.33 -11.43
CA LYS A 236 10.75 17.71 -11.92
C LYS A 236 10.11 17.76 -13.29
#